data_AF-A0A512H5C3-F1
#
_entry.id   AF-A0A512H5C3-F1
#
_cell.length_a   1.000
_cell.length_b   1.000
_cell.length_c   1.000
_cell.angle_alpha   90.00
_cell.angle_beta   90.00
_cell.angle_gamma   90.00
#
_symmetry.space_group_name_H-M   'P 1'
#
loop_
_entity.id
_entity.type
_entity.pdbx_description
1 polymer ?
#
loop_
_entity_poly.entity_id
_entity_poly.type
_entity_poly.pdbx_seq_one_letter_code
_entity_poly.pdbx_strand_id
1 'polypeptide(L)'
;MGFRFRQSIRLAPGLRLNLGKRGTSLTVGRPGASVNLGRQGARATVGLPGTGLSYSTKVRPLGGATGTLPRWVRRLGQGVFFLLAAGLVASSVMEKLGIDLSSLLHLPALLQ
;
A
#
# COMPACT_ATOMS: atom_id res chain seq x y z
N MET A 1 1.26 -33.90 -10.73
CA MET A 1 1.21 -33.79 -9.25
C MET A 1 2.33 -32.84 -8.81
N GLY A 2 2.02 -31.56 -8.57
CA GLY A 2 3.04 -30.51 -8.48
C GLY A 2 3.52 -30.22 -7.06
N PHE A 3 4.79 -29.82 -6.92
CA PHE A 3 5.39 -29.45 -5.64
C PHE A 3 4.60 -28.34 -4.93
N ARG A 4 4.19 -28.58 -3.68
CA ARG A 4 3.57 -27.58 -2.81
C ARG A 4 4.63 -27.02 -1.87
N PHE A 5 5.26 -25.91 -2.26
CA PHE A 5 6.16 -25.18 -1.37
C PHE A 5 5.36 -24.46 -0.28
N ARG A 6 5.45 -24.97 0.95
CA ARG A 6 5.04 -24.32 2.18
C ARG A 6 6.15 -24.52 3.19
N GLN A 7 6.84 -23.46 3.55
CA GLN A 7 7.90 -23.49 4.55
C GLN A 7 7.49 -22.63 5.74
N SER A 8 7.60 -23.15 6.95
CA SER A 8 7.37 -22.39 8.19
C SER A 8 8.69 -22.33 8.95
N ILE A 9 9.32 -21.16 8.98
CA ILE A 9 10.61 -20.93 9.64
C ILE A 9 10.33 -20.34 11.01
N ARG A 10 10.86 -20.95 12.08
CA ARG A 10 10.87 -20.36 13.42
C ARG A 10 12.13 -19.50 13.52
N LEU A 11 11.95 -18.19 13.64
CA LEU A 11 13.07 -17.24 13.74
C LEU A 11 13.52 -17.10 15.21
N ALA A 12 12.55 -17.07 16.13
CA ALA A 12 12.77 -16.93 17.57
C ALA A 12 11.60 -17.59 18.33
N PRO A 13 11.73 -17.87 19.64
CA PRO A 13 10.59 -18.28 20.47
C PRO A 13 9.49 -17.20 20.42
N GLY A 14 8.39 -17.53 19.74
CA GLY A 14 7.27 -16.63 19.50
C GLY A 14 7.29 -15.90 18.15
N LEU A 15 8.32 -16.07 17.32
CA LEU A 15 8.38 -15.49 15.97
C LEU A 15 8.39 -16.61 14.90
N ARG A 16 7.33 -16.68 14.10
CA ARG A 16 7.18 -17.69 13.05
C ARG A 16 6.87 -17.03 11.72
N LEU A 17 7.68 -17.33 10.71
CA LEU A 17 7.50 -16.84 9.35
C LEU A 17 6.99 -17.97 8.46
N ASN A 18 5.82 -17.80 7.87
CA ASN A 18 5.19 -18.75 6.96
C ASN A 18 5.38 -18.27 5.52
N LEU A 19 6.10 -19.05 4.73
CA LEU A 19 6.34 -18.86 3.31
C LEU A 19 5.49 -19.86 2.53
N GLY A 20 4.76 -19.39 1.52
CA GLY A 20 4.06 -20.28 0.60
C GLY A 20 3.61 -19.56 -0.67
N LYS A 21 3.01 -20.31 -1.60
CA LYS A 21 2.58 -19.81 -2.92
C LYS A 21 1.71 -18.55 -2.90
N ARG A 22 0.98 -18.28 -1.81
CA ARG A 22 0.06 -17.14 -1.69
C ARG A 22 0.69 -15.87 -1.12
N GLY A 23 1.92 -15.97 -0.58
CA GLY A 23 2.64 -14.88 0.06
C GLY A 23 3.30 -15.30 1.38
N THR A 24 3.95 -14.35 2.02
CA THR A 24 4.60 -14.50 3.32
C THR A 24 3.65 -14.02 4.42
N SER A 25 3.64 -14.70 5.56
CA SER A 25 2.93 -14.23 6.76
C SER A 25 3.79 -14.42 8.00
N LEU A 26 3.84 -13.40 8.85
CA LEU A 26 4.64 -13.37 10.06
C LEU A 26 3.73 -13.45 11.29
N THR A 27 3.96 -14.45 12.13
CA THR A 27 3.30 -14.57 13.43
C THR A 27 4.26 -14.17 14.53
N VAL A 28 3.85 -13.23 15.37
CA VAL A 28 4.60 -12.65 16.49
C VAL A 28 3.82 -12.87 17.79
N GLY A 29 4.38 -13.60 18.75
CA GLY A 29 3.82 -13.78 20.10
C GLY A 29 3.80 -15.23 20.60
N ARG A 30 3.33 -15.41 21.83
CA ARG A 30 3.31 -16.68 22.56
C ARG A 30 1.92 -17.33 22.48
N PRO A 31 1.78 -18.63 22.80
CA PRO A 31 0.46 -19.23 23.03
C PRO A 31 -0.33 -18.38 24.05
N GLY A 32 -1.54 -17.95 23.68
CA GLY A 32 -2.35 -17.03 24.50
C GLY A 32 -2.17 -15.53 24.22
N ALA A 33 -1.15 -15.10 23.46
CA ALA A 33 -1.02 -13.70 23.00
C ALA A 33 -0.15 -13.65 21.74
N SER A 34 -0.78 -13.69 20.56
CA SER A 34 -0.10 -13.72 19.27
C SER A 34 -0.76 -12.82 18.23
N VAL A 35 0.04 -12.29 17.31
CA VAL A 35 -0.38 -11.46 16.19
C VAL A 35 0.13 -12.07 14.90
N ASN A 36 -0.75 -12.34 13.95
CA ASN A 36 -0.43 -12.86 12.63
C ASN A 36 -0.61 -11.77 11.57
N LEU A 37 0.49 -11.34 10.97
CA LEU A 37 0.57 -10.34 9.92
C LEU A 37 0.69 -11.06 8.57
N GLY A 38 -0.28 -10.89 7.68
CA GLY A 38 -0.22 -11.50 6.35
C GLY A 38 -0.96 -10.69 5.30
N ARG A 39 -0.95 -11.21 4.06
CA ARG A 39 -1.60 -10.58 2.90
C ARG A 39 -3.10 -10.30 3.11
N GLN A 40 -3.78 -11.12 3.91
CA GLN A 40 -5.21 -10.95 4.24
C GLN A 40 -5.46 -9.99 5.41
N GLY A 41 -4.42 -9.35 5.93
CA GLY A 41 -4.47 -8.43 7.06
C GLY A 41 -3.78 -8.96 8.31
N ALA A 42 -3.85 -8.17 9.37
CA ALA A 42 -3.33 -8.51 10.69
C ALA A 42 -4.43 -9.17 11.53
N ARG A 43 -4.12 -10.24 12.25
CA ARG A 43 -5.02 -10.90 13.21
C ARG A 43 -4.33 -10.97 14.57
N ALA A 44 -4.93 -10.37 15.58
CA ALA A 44 -4.47 -10.49 16.96
C ALA A 44 -5.34 -11.53 17.69
N THR A 45 -4.69 -12.42 18.44
CA THR A 45 -5.30 -13.47 19.23
C THR A 45 -4.77 -13.35 20.65
N VAL A 46 -5.68 -13.15 21.60
CA VAL A 46 -5.39 -13.11 23.04
C VAL A 46 -6.27 -14.13 23.72
N GLY A 47 -5.72 -14.96 24.59
CA GLY A 47 -6.43 -16.02 25.29
C GLY A 47 -5.90 -16.16 26.71
N LEU A 48 -6.82 -16.46 27.62
CA LEU A 48 -6.52 -16.64 29.03
C LEU A 48 -6.09 -18.10 29.26
N PRO A 49 -4.84 -18.35 29.68
CA PRO A 49 -4.37 -19.71 29.93
C PRO A 49 -5.19 -20.36 31.06
N GLY A 50 -5.50 -21.65 30.92
CA GLY A 50 -6.23 -22.43 31.93
C GLY A 50 -7.76 -22.28 31.92
N THR A 51 -8.32 -21.33 31.17
CA THR A 51 -9.79 -21.12 31.11
C THR A 51 -10.44 -21.67 29.83
N GLY A 52 -9.63 -22.03 28.81
CA GLY A 52 -10.13 -22.40 27.49
C GLY A 52 -10.66 -21.23 26.64
N LEU A 53 -10.68 -20.01 27.18
CA LEU A 53 -11.19 -18.83 26.48
C LEU A 53 -10.09 -18.17 25.65
N SER A 54 -10.36 -18.03 24.35
CA SER A 54 -9.51 -17.29 23.43
C SER A 54 -10.34 -16.35 22.57
N TYR A 55 -9.87 -15.11 22.45
CA TYR A 55 -10.45 -14.07 21.62
C TYR A 55 -9.51 -13.76 20.45
N SER A 56 -10.03 -13.81 19.23
CA SER A 56 -9.26 -13.52 18.02
C SER A 56 -9.96 -12.45 17.21
N THR A 57 -9.29 -11.32 17.00
CA THR A 57 -9.80 -10.20 16.22
C THR A 57 -8.93 -9.91 15.00
N LYS A 58 -9.57 -9.55 13.88
CA LYS A 58 -8.87 -9.04 12.71
C LYS A 58 -8.60 -7.56 12.94
N VAL A 59 -7.33 -7.20 13.06
CA VAL A 59 -6.89 -5.81 13.12
C VAL A 59 -7.06 -5.21 11.73
N ARG A 60 -8.16 -4.50 11.54
CA ARG A 60 -8.35 -3.61 10.39
C ARG A 60 -7.58 -2.33 10.69
N PRO A 61 -6.72 -1.84 9.80
CA PRO A 61 -6.17 -0.50 9.97
C PRO A 61 -7.35 0.47 10.05
N LEU A 62 -7.43 1.23 11.14
CA LEU A 62 -8.44 2.27 11.33
C LEU A 62 -8.01 3.48 10.49
N GLY A 63 -8.18 3.33 9.19
CA GLY A 63 -7.77 4.24 8.13
C GLY A 63 -8.57 3.89 6.89
N GLY A 64 -9.85 4.24 6.91
CA GLY A 64 -10.71 4.20 5.74
C GLY A 64 -10.23 5.23 4.72
N ALA A 65 -9.74 4.74 3.58
CA ALA A 65 -9.78 5.39 2.26
C ALA A 65 -9.02 4.58 1.17
N THR A 66 -8.19 3.58 1.53
CA THR A 66 -7.32 2.91 0.54
C THR A 66 -7.91 1.63 -0.08
N GLY A 67 -9.18 1.30 0.22
CA GLY A 67 -9.79 0.01 -0.07
C GLY A 67 -10.92 -0.02 -1.11
N THR A 68 -11.43 1.12 -1.56
CA THR A 68 -12.65 1.17 -2.41
C THR A 68 -12.43 1.83 -3.76
N LEU A 69 -11.18 2.03 -4.18
CA LEU A 69 -10.90 2.40 -5.55
C LEU A 69 -10.66 1.12 -6.37
N PRO A 70 -11.39 0.92 -7.48
CA PRO A 70 -11.15 -0.19 -8.39
C PRO A 70 -9.66 -0.31 -8.71
N ARG A 71 -9.15 -1.54 -8.86
CA ARG A 71 -7.72 -1.77 -9.15
C ARG A 71 -7.21 -0.98 -10.37
N TRP A 72 -8.06 -0.71 -11.34
CA TRP A 72 -7.75 0.13 -12.51
C TRP A 72 -7.62 1.62 -12.15
N VAL A 73 -8.42 2.13 -11.20
CA VAL A 73 -8.31 3.51 -10.67
C VAL A 73 -7.01 3.69 -9.88
N ARG A 74 -6.56 2.68 -9.12
CA ARG A 74 -5.26 2.74 -8.45
C ARG A 74 -4.07 2.77 -9.43
N ARG A 75 -4.17 2.09 -10.57
CA ARG A 75 -3.16 2.18 -11.64
C ARG A 75 -3.20 3.53 -12.35
N LEU A 76 -4.40 4.07 -12.59
CA LEU A 76 -4.54 5.41 -13.18
C LEU A 76 -4.03 6.51 -12.24
N GLY A 77 -4.30 6.43 -10.93
CA GLY A 77 -3.76 7.36 -9.95
C GLY A 77 -2.24 7.35 -9.91
N GLN A 78 -1.61 6.18 -10.08
CA GLN A 78 -0.17 6.07 -10.23
C GLN A 78 0.32 6.72 -11.53
N GLY A 79 -0.40 6.54 -12.65
CA GLY A 79 -0.10 7.21 -13.92
C GLY A 79 -0.24 8.73 -13.87
N VAL A 80 -1.32 9.24 -13.26
CA VAL A 80 -1.54 10.67 -13.03
C VAL A 80 -0.48 11.24 -12.09
N PHE A 81 -0.06 10.51 -11.06
CA PHE A 81 1.07 10.91 -10.22
C PHE A 81 2.38 11.00 -11.02
N PHE A 82 2.64 10.05 -11.92
CA PHE A 82 3.80 10.13 -12.82
C PHE A 82 3.69 11.29 -13.81
N LEU A 83 2.49 11.61 -14.32
CA LEU A 83 2.27 12.75 -15.21
C LEU A 83 2.38 14.09 -14.48
N LEU A 84 1.89 14.19 -13.24
CA LEU A 84 2.06 15.37 -12.39
C LEU A 84 3.51 15.54 -11.96
N ALA A 85 4.20 14.45 -11.60
CA ALA A 85 5.63 14.48 -11.30
C ALA A 85 6.45 14.84 -12.54
N ALA A 86 6.13 14.29 -13.72
CA ALA A 86 6.78 14.65 -14.98
C ALA A 86 6.46 16.09 -15.39
N GLY A 87 5.23 16.56 -15.18
CA GLY A 87 4.83 17.95 -15.43
C GLY A 87 5.53 18.93 -14.50
N LEU A 88 5.72 18.58 -13.23
CA LEU A 88 6.49 19.37 -12.26
C LEU A 88 7.98 19.40 -12.61
N VAL A 89 8.53 18.27 -13.06
CA VAL A 89 9.91 18.21 -13.57
C VAL A 89 10.04 19.01 -14.86
N ALA A 90 9.07 18.93 -15.77
CA ALA A 90 9.04 19.68 -17.02
C ALA A 90 8.89 21.18 -16.79
N SER A 91 8.04 21.63 -15.87
CA SER A 91 7.91 23.05 -15.52
C SER A 91 9.20 23.57 -14.90
N SER A 92 9.89 22.78 -14.07
CA SER A 92 11.18 23.16 -13.50
C SER A 92 12.32 23.18 -14.53
N VAL A 93 12.19 22.42 -15.63
CA VAL A 93 13.08 22.50 -16.81
C VAL A 93 12.73 23.69 -17.70
N MET A 94 11.44 24.02 -17.85
CA MET A 94 10.95 25.13 -18.66
C MET A 94 11.28 26.49 -18.02
N GLU A 95 11.18 26.61 -16.70
CA GLU A 95 11.66 27.78 -15.93
C GLU A 95 13.17 28.00 -16.11
N LYS A 96 13.96 26.92 -16.18
CA LYS A 96 15.41 27.01 -16.45
C LYS A 96 15.73 27.37 -17.91
N LEU A 97 14.77 27.20 -18.82
CA LEU A 97 14.91 27.53 -20.24
C LEU A 97 14.35 28.92 -20.59
N GLY A 98 13.78 29.64 -19.62
CA GLY A 98 13.47 31.07 -19.76
C GLY A 98 12.44 31.40 -20.84
N ILE A 99 11.51 30.49 -21.13
CA ILE A 99 10.38 30.76 -22.02
C ILE A 99 9.14 30.92 -21.15
N ASP A 100 8.88 32.14 -20.67
CA ASP A 100 7.61 32.45 -20.04
C ASP A 100 7.17 33.91 -20.21
N LEU A 101 5.84 34.02 -20.33
CA LEU A 101 4.98 35.14 -19.96
C LEU A 101 5.01 36.41 -20.82
N SER A 102 4.20 36.43 -21.88
CA SER A 102 3.51 37.65 -22.36
C SER A 102 2.71 37.31 -23.63
N SER A 103 1.38 37.35 -23.65
CA SER A 103 0.52 38.35 -23.00
C SER A 103 1.03 39.79 -23.18
N LEU A 104 1.79 40.04 -24.25
CA LEU A 104 2.12 41.35 -24.78
C LEU A 104 2.07 41.18 -26.30
N LEU A 105 1.25 41.81 -27.10
CA LEU A 105 0.37 42.96 -26.98
C LEU A 105 -0.43 42.86 -28.29
N HIS A 106 -1.74 43.14 -28.26
CA HIS A 106 -2.44 43.86 -29.35
C HIS A 106 -2.64 43.06 -30.68
N LEU A 107 -3.84 42.70 -31.16
CA LEU A 107 -5.13 43.41 -31.20
C LEU A 107 -6.22 42.45 -31.73
N PRO A 108 -7.44 42.43 -31.18
CA PRO A 108 -8.65 42.03 -31.90
C PRO A 108 -9.39 43.29 -32.34
N ALA A 109 -9.02 43.87 -33.49
CA ALA A 109 -9.83 44.89 -34.16
C ALA A 109 -9.34 45.05 -35.60
N LEU A 110 -10.00 44.37 -36.55
CA LEU A 110 -10.21 44.83 -37.93
C LEU A 110 -11.02 43.77 -38.68
N LEU A 111 -12.31 43.76 -38.37
CA LEU A 111 -13.34 43.43 -39.35
C LEU A 111 -13.78 44.78 -39.92
N GLN A 112 -12.99 45.31 -40.86
CA GLN A 112 -13.32 46.32 -41.86
C GLN A 112 -12.19 46.37 -42.89
#